data_AF-A0A817RN84-F1
#
_entry.id   AF-A0A817RN84-F1
#
_cell.length_a   1.000
_cell.length_b   1.000
_cell.length_c   1.000
_cell.angle_alpha   90.00
_cell.angle_beta   90.00
_cell.angle_gamma   90.00
#
_symmetry.space_group_name_H-M   'P 1'
#
loop_
_entity.id
_entity.type
_entity.pdbx_description
1 polymer ?
#
loop_
_entity_poly.entity_id
_entity_poly.type
_entity_poly.pdbx_seq_one_letter_code
_entity_poly.pdbx_strand_id
1 'polypeptide(L)'
;MYVQRNGVAMGAPLAPVIADIFMSHLEITLMDKLKELGVCEWYRYVDDTFVLINKDTNIDDILSILNNFHSSIKFTYKIEENDKLEFFDVQVIRSTINQCFETTIYRKPTFTGLLTNWNSYVPIQYKKAIIASMVNRALNICSTYKLLNDEFHEIRSIGSLNNYPMSFIDTIIGIKLSQYRNKINDQPIIENNKQTMDNNKKLMYIEIPFVNSLTLGLKNKIKHLTNKTRPDLDIQFFAKPPPSIQAFFQTKKSN
;
A
#
# COMPACT_ATOMS: atom_id res chain seq x y z
N MET A 1 5.56 -38.31 3.39
CA MET A 1 4.89 -37.37 2.47
C MET A 1 3.57 -36.99 3.11
N TYR A 2 3.27 -35.70 3.27
CA TYR A 2 2.02 -35.25 3.89
C TYR A 2 1.01 -34.90 2.79
N VAL A 3 -0.26 -35.22 3.02
CA VAL A 3 -1.36 -34.96 2.08
C VAL A 3 -2.31 -33.95 2.70
N GLN A 4 -2.67 -32.92 1.93
CA GLN A 4 -3.66 -31.95 2.37
C GLN A 4 -5.05 -32.58 2.35
N ARG A 5 -5.70 -32.65 3.52
CA ARG A 5 -7.03 -33.24 3.67
C ARG A 5 -8.16 -32.22 3.57
N ASN A 6 -7.93 -30.99 4.05
CA ASN A 6 -8.93 -29.93 4.10
C ASN A 6 -8.36 -28.61 3.57
N GLY A 7 -9.22 -27.83 2.92
CA GLY A 7 -8.89 -26.52 2.37
C GLY A 7 -7.90 -26.55 1.22
N VAL A 8 -7.44 -25.37 0.83
CA VAL A 8 -6.41 -25.17 -0.21
C VAL A 8 -5.06 -24.87 0.41
N ALA A 9 -3.98 -25.34 -0.23
CA ALA A 9 -2.63 -25.11 0.24
C ALA A 9 -2.26 -23.62 0.13
N MET A 10 -1.93 -22.96 1.25
CA MET A 10 -1.40 -21.60 1.21
C MET A 10 -0.10 -21.58 0.39
N GLY A 11 0.00 -20.65 -0.56
CA GLY A 11 1.15 -20.52 -1.46
C GLY A 11 1.08 -21.37 -2.74
N ALA A 12 0.07 -22.23 -2.90
CA ALA A 12 -0.18 -22.84 -4.21
C ALA A 12 -0.73 -21.77 -5.19
N PRO A 13 -0.25 -21.72 -6.44
CA PRO A 13 -0.61 -20.66 -7.39
C PRO A 13 -2.11 -20.62 -7.71
N LEU A 14 -2.81 -21.75 -7.59
CA LEU A 14 -4.25 -21.86 -7.84
C LEU A 14 -5.11 -21.68 -6.58
N ALA A 15 -4.52 -21.70 -5.38
CA ALA A 15 -5.28 -21.63 -4.14
C ALA A 15 -6.15 -20.36 -4.00
N PRO A 16 -5.66 -19.15 -4.34
CA PRO A 16 -6.47 -17.94 -4.25
C PRO A 16 -7.69 -17.99 -5.17
N VAL A 17 -7.53 -18.50 -6.39
CA VAL A 17 -8.61 -18.60 -7.38
C VAL A 17 -9.68 -19.58 -6.92
N ILE A 18 -9.27 -20.75 -6.42
CA ILE A 18 -10.21 -21.76 -5.92
C ILE A 18 -10.96 -21.24 -4.68
N ALA A 19 -10.26 -20.57 -3.76
CA ALA A 19 -10.90 -19.94 -2.60
C ALA A 19 -11.92 -18.88 -3.02
N ASP A 20 -11.56 -18.04 -3.99
CA ASP A 20 -12.43 -16.98 -4.51
C ASP A 20 -13.69 -17.54 -5.21
N ILE A 21 -13.55 -18.61 -6.01
CA ILE A 21 -14.70 -19.30 -6.62
C ILE A 21 -15.64 -19.86 -5.55
N PHE A 22 -15.09 -20.50 -4.51
CA PHE A 22 -15.89 -21.06 -3.43
C PHE A 22 -16.65 -19.95 -2.66
N MET A 23 -15.96 -18.87 -2.30
CA MET A 23 -16.59 -17.73 -1.61
C MET A 23 -17.63 -17.04 -2.48
N SER A 24 -17.37 -16.90 -3.79
CA SER A 24 -18.35 -16.36 -4.73
C SER A 24 -19.60 -17.23 -4.82
N HIS A 25 -19.43 -18.56 -4.80
CA HIS A 25 -20.58 -19.48 -4.80
C HIS A 25 -21.42 -19.35 -3.52
N LEU A 26 -20.78 -19.23 -2.36
CA LEU A 26 -21.44 -18.96 -1.09
C LEU A 26 -22.26 -17.67 -1.16
N GLU A 27 -21.64 -16.59 -1.63
CA GLU A 27 -22.27 -15.27 -1.74
C GLU A 27 -23.49 -15.31 -2.66
N ILE A 28 -23.35 -15.85 -3.88
CA ILE A 28 -24.46 -15.95 -4.85
C ILE A 28 -25.61 -16.77 -4.26
N THR A 29 -25.31 -17.86 -3.56
CA THR A 29 -26.33 -18.76 -3.01
C THR A 29 -27.12 -18.13 -1.87
N LEU A 30 -26.49 -17.27 -1.07
CA LEU A 30 -27.09 -16.68 0.12
C LEU A 30 -27.63 -15.26 -0.09
N MET A 31 -27.24 -14.58 -1.18
CA MET A 31 -27.46 -13.14 -1.34
C MET A 31 -28.94 -12.72 -1.22
N ASP A 32 -29.86 -13.49 -1.81
CA ASP A 32 -31.29 -13.16 -1.77
C ASP A 32 -31.83 -13.18 -0.33
N LYS A 33 -31.47 -14.23 0.44
CA LYS A 33 -31.83 -14.33 1.86
C LYS A 33 -31.19 -13.23 2.70
N LEU A 34 -29.94 -12.89 2.41
CA LEU A 34 -29.24 -11.81 3.11
C LEU A 34 -29.91 -10.46 2.88
N LYS A 35 -30.36 -10.20 1.64
CA LYS A 35 -31.13 -8.99 1.30
C LYS A 35 -32.47 -8.93 2.00
N GLU A 36 -33.18 -10.06 2.10
CA GLU A 36 -34.44 -10.16 2.86
C GLU A 36 -34.25 -9.83 4.35
N LEU A 37 -33.09 -10.18 4.94
CA LEU A 37 -32.72 -9.80 6.31
C LEU A 37 -32.26 -8.34 6.46
N GLY A 38 -32.16 -7.59 5.37
CA GLY A 38 -31.81 -6.17 5.38
C GLY A 38 -30.34 -5.86 5.10
N VAL A 39 -29.58 -6.78 4.49
CA VAL A 39 -28.30 -6.43 3.85
C VAL A 39 -28.58 -5.59 2.60
N CYS A 40 -28.10 -4.35 2.60
CA CYS A 40 -28.24 -3.42 1.48
C CYS A 40 -27.13 -3.62 0.45
N GLU A 41 -25.89 -3.64 0.92
CA GLU A 41 -24.69 -3.70 0.09
C GLU A 41 -23.69 -4.70 0.66
N TRP A 42 -22.98 -5.40 -0.23
CA TRP A 42 -21.98 -6.40 0.12
C TRP A 42 -20.76 -6.28 -0.77
N TYR A 43 -19.62 -5.93 -0.18
CA TYR A 43 -18.34 -5.80 -0.86
C TYR A 43 -17.35 -6.77 -0.23
N ARG A 44 -16.69 -7.59 -1.05
CA ARG A 44 -15.65 -8.53 -0.58
C ARG A 44 -14.28 -8.15 -1.13
N TYR A 45 -13.28 -8.18 -0.26
CA TYR A 45 -11.87 -8.10 -0.61
C TYR A 45 -11.14 -9.32 -0.03
N VAL A 46 -10.87 -10.30 -0.90
CA VAL A 46 -10.27 -11.59 -0.51
C VAL A 46 -11.10 -12.27 0.58
N ASP A 47 -10.66 -12.20 1.83
CA ASP A 47 -11.24 -12.81 3.03
C ASP A 47 -12.09 -11.86 3.88
N ASP A 48 -11.94 -10.54 3.72
CA ASP A 48 -12.70 -9.54 4.47
C ASP A 48 -13.90 -9.01 3.66
N THR A 49 -15.01 -8.72 4.35
CA THR A 49 -16.21 -8.13 3.76
C THR A 49 -16.58 -6.81 4.42
N PHE A 50 -17.05 -5.87 3.62
CA PHE A 50 -17.67 -4.62 4.05
C PHE A 50 -19.15 -4.66 3.67
N VAL A 51 -20.02 -4.56 4.68
CA VAL A 51 -21.45 -4.81 4.53
C VAL A 51 -22.23 -3.62 5.06
N LEU A 52 -23.17 -3.10 4.27
CA LEU A 52 -24.14 -2.12 4.74
C LEU A 52 -25.45 -2.84 5.04
N ILE A 53 -26.02 -2.56 6.21
CA ILE A 53 -27.25 -3.16 6.70
C ILE A 53 -28.24 -2.08 7.13
N ASN A 54 -29.53 -2.41 7.09
CA ASN A 54 -30.54 -1.57 7.70
C ASN A 54 -30.31 -1.46 9.21
N LYS A 55 -30.69 -0.32 9.79
CA LYS A 55 -30.47 -0.03 11.22
C LYS A 55 -31.13 -1.05 12.15
N ASP A 56 -32.29 -1.58 11.74
CA ASP A 56 -33.10 -2.50 12.55
C ASP A 56 -32.78 -3.98 12.26
N THR A 57 -31.78 -4.26 11.42
CA THR A 57 -31.37 -5.63 11.07
C THR A 57 -30.68 -6.30 12.26
N ASN A 58 -31.10 -7.52 12.56
CA ASN A 58 -30.41 -8.38 13.51
C ASN A 58 -29.21 -9.06 12.84
N ILE A 59 -28.00 -8.64 13.25
CA ILE A 59 -26.74 -9.14 12.69
C ILE A 59 -26.53 -10.63 13.04
N ASP A 60 -27.05 -11.10 14.17
CA ASP A 60 -26.86 -12.50 14.58
C ASP A 60 -27.61 -13.48 13.65
N ASP A 61 -28.73 -13.04 13.05
CA ASP A 61 -29.47 -13.83 12.07
C ASP A 61 -28.67 -13.96 10.76
N ILE A 62 -28.05 -12.86 10.31
CA ILE A 62 -27.12 -12.86 9.17
C ILE A 62 -25.95 -13.81 9.46
N LEU A 63 -25.33 -13.67 10.64
CA LEU A 63 -24.18 -14.46 11.05
C LEU A 63 -24.52 -15.96 11.12
N SER A 64 -25.71 -16.30 11.59
CA SER A 64 -26.23 -17.67 11.64
C SER A 64 -26.34 -18.27 10.24
N ILE A 65 -26.95 -17.56 9.27
CA ILE A 65 -27.07 -18.03 7.89
C ILE A 65 -25.69 -18.27 7.27
N LEU A 66 -24.78 -17.30 7.41
CA LEU A 66 -23.41 -17.41 6.88
C LEU A 66 -22.65 -18.60 7.48
N ASN A 67 -22.71 -18.76 8.81
CA ASN A 67 -21.97 -19.80 9.54
C ASN A 67 -22.56 -21.21 9.43
N ASN A 68 -23.78 -21.33 8.90
CA ASN A 68 -24.44 -22.60 8.60
C ASN A 68 -24.12 -23.12 7.19
N PHE A 69 -23.52 -22.31 6.31
CA PHE A 69 -23.22 -22.71 4.94
C PHE A 69 -22.18 -23.85 4.87
N HIS A 70 -21.08 -23.73 5.62
CA HIS A 70 -20.02 -24.73 5.63
C HIS A 70 -19.34 -24.82 7.00
N SER A 71 -19.14 -26.05 7.51
CA SER A 71 -18.62 -26.30 8.86
C SER A 71 -17.22 -25.71 9.11
N SER A 72 -16.39 -25.63 8.05
CA SER A 72 -15.01 -25.15 8.14
C SER A 72 -14.84 -23.65 7.90
N ILE A 73 -15.92 -22.91 7.62
CA ILE A 73 -15.87 -21.45 7.42
C ILE A 73 -16.67 -20.80 8.53
N LYS A 74 -16.05 -19.82 9.18
CA LYS A 74 -16.67 -19.04 10.25
C LYS A 74 -16.45 -17.56 10.00
N PHE A 75 -17.56 -16.88 9.78
CA PHE A 75 -17.66 -15.44 9.74
C PHE A 75 -17.72 -14.90 11.16
N THR A 76 -17.11 -13.73 11.31
CA THR A 76 -17.17 -12.87 12.50
C THR A 76 -17.41 -11.45 12.00
N TYR A 77 -17.93 -10.58 12.86
CA TYR A 77 -18.19 -9.20 12.47
C TYR A 77 -17.58 -8.20 13.46
N LYS A 78 -17.47 -6.97 12.98
CA LYS A 78 -17.30 -5.77 13.79
C LYS A 78 -18.38 -4.79 13.37
N ILE A 79 -18.94 -4.09 14.34
CA ILE A 79 -19.92 -3.03 14.10
C ILE A 79 -19.17 -1.70 14.15
N GLU A 80 -19.68 -0.71 13.42
CA GLU A 80 -19.23 0.66 13.56
C GLU A 80 -19.34 1.15 15.02
N GLU A 81 -18.35 1.92 15.45
CA GLU A 81 -18.32 2.58 16.76
C GLU A 81 -18.09 4.08 16.57
N ASN A 82 -18.94 4.91 17.17
CA ASN A 82 -18.87 6.37 17.06
C ASN A 82 -18.84 6.87 15.60
N ASP A 83 -19.72 6.31 14.76
CA ASP A 83 -19.82 6.59 13.32
C ASP A 83 -18.55 6.23 12.52
N LYS A 84 -17.69 5.35 13.05
CA LYS A 84 -16.44 4.93 12.42
C LYS A 84 -16.34 3.42 12.33
N LEU A 85 -15.79 2.95 11.22
CA LEU A 85 -15.48 1.55 11.02
C LEU A 85 -14.12 1.42 10.33
N GLU A 86 -13.22 0.61 10.88
CA GLU A 86 -11.97 0.27 10.20
C GLU A 86 -12.16 -0.82 9.12
N PHE A 87 -11.58 -0.59 7.96
CA PHE A 87 -11.47 -1.57 6.87
C PHE A 87 -10.07 -1.47 6.26
N PHE A 88 -9.20 -2.45 6.55
CA PHE A 88 -7.77 -2.42 6.25
C PHE A 88 -7.04 -1.17 6.80
N ASP A 89 -6.48 -0.35 5.91
CA ASP A 89 -5.80 0.91 6.21
C ASP A 89 -6.71 2.14 6.02
N VAL A 90 -8.02 1.90 5.85
CA VAL A 90 -9.05 2.93 5.72
C VAL A 90 -9.91 2.96 6.98
N GLN A 91 -10.12 4.15 7.52
CA GLN A 91 -11.17 4.44 8.48
C GLN A 91 -12.33 5.07 7.71
N VAL A 92 -13.44 4.36 7.64
CA VAL A 92 -14.69 4.84 7.05
C VAL A 92 -15.45 5.58 8.15
N ILE A 93 -15.85 6.82 7.85
CA ILE A 93 -16.57 7.71 8.75
C ILE A 93 -17.92 8.01 8.12
N ARG A 94 -19.01 7.70 8.84
CA ARG A 94 -20.35 8.09 8.41
C ARG A 94 -20.58 9.56 8.74
N SER A 95 -20.63 10.41 7.72
CA SER A 95 -20.89 11.84 7.87
C SER A 95 -22.39 12.09 7.96
N THR A 96 -22.88 12.41 9.16
CA THR A 96 -24.30 12.72 9.40
C THR A 96 -24.76 14.02 8.75
N ILE A 97 -23.83 14.96 8.52
CA ILE A 97 -24.10 16.26 7.89
C ILE A 97 -24.33 16.10 6.38
N ASN A 98 -23.45 15.33 5.72
CA ASN A 98 -23.42 15.22 4.26
C ASN A 98 -24.14 13.97 3.74
N GLN A 99 -24.65 13.11 4.64
CA GLN A 99 -25.24 11.80 4.33
C GLN A 99 -24.34 10.96 3.40
N CYS A 100 -23.02 11.06 3.61
CA CYS A 100 -22.02 10.36 2.80
C CYS A 100 -20.95 9.70 3.68
N PHE A 101 -20.16 8.83 3.07
CA PHE A 101 -18.98 8.27 3.72
C PHE A 101 -17.77 9.18 3.45
N GLU A 102 -17.09 9.54 4.54
CA GLU A 102 -15.78 10.13 4.49
C GLU A 102 -14.73 9.08 4.83
N THR A 103 -13.55 9.16 4.23
CA THR A 103 -12.49 8.19 4.44
C THR A 103 -11.22 8.89 4.86
N THR A 104 -10.51 8.28 5.82
CA THR A 104 -9.18 8.71 6.25
C THR A 104 -8.30 7.50 6.53
N ILE A 105 -7.03 7.71 6.81
CA ILE A 105 -6.09 6.63 7.09
C ILE A 105 -6.36 6.05 8.48
N TYR A 106 -6.58 4.74 8.54
CA TYR A 106 -6.58 3.98 9.78
C TYR A 106 -5.15 3.55 10.15
N ARG A 107 -4.79 3.75 11.42
CA ARG A 107 -3.55 3.24 12.02
C ARG A 107 -3.94 2.30 13.15
N LYS A 108 -3.50 1.05 13.10
CA LYS A 108 -3.72 0.08 14.19
C LYS A 108 -3.14 0.63 15.50
N PRO A 109 -3.69 0.28 16.68
CA PRO A 109 -3.13 0.70 17.97
C PRO A 109 -1.66 0.32 18.18
N THR A 110 -1.19 -0.71 17.47
CA THR A 110 0.21 -1.16 17.50
C THR A 110 1.15 -0.34 16.60
N PHE A 111 0.63 0.63 15.84
CA PHE A 111 1.44 1.48 14.97
C PHE A 111 2.22 2.49 15.82
N THR A 112 3.54 2.33 15.86
CA THR A 112 4.43 3.16 16.68
C THR A 112 4.93 4.42 15.96
N GLY A 113 4.64 4.58 14.67
CA GLY A 113 5.25 5.64 13.86
C GLY A 113 6.74 5.46 13.61
N LEU A 114 7.32 4.30 13.90
CA LEU A 114 8.74 4.05 13.67
C LEU A 114 9.03 3.91 12.18
N LEU A 115 9.89 4.79 11.67
CA LEU A 115 10.39 4.76 10.30
C LEU A 115 11.91 4.54 10.32
N THR A 116 12.50 4.34 9.14
CA THR A 116 13.95 4.40 8.99
C THR A 116 14.44 5.80 9.37
N ASN A 117 15.18 5.92 10.47
CA ASN A 117 15.66 7.20 10.99
C ASN A 117 16.42 7.99 9.91
N TRP A 118 16.25 9.31 9.87
CA TRP A 118 16.94 10.17 8.90
C TRP A 118 18.46 10.06 8.95
N ASN A 119 19.06 9.78 10.10
CA ASN A 119 20.52 9.67 10.25
C ASN A 119 21.05 8.27 9.93
N SER A 120 20.18 7.30 9.64
CA SER A 120 20.60 5.95 9.27
C SER A 120 21.40 5.94 7.97
N TYR A 121 22.33 4.99 7.86
CA TYR A 121 23.20 4.82 6.71
C TYR A 121 22.52 4.06 5.57
N VAL A 122 21.39 4.60 5.10
CA VAL A 122 20.67 4.08 3.93
C VAL A 122 20.59 5.13 2.82
N PRO A 123 20.50 4.70 1.55
CA PRO A 123 20.30 5.62 0.44
C PRO A 123 19.09 6.53 0.63
N ILE A 124 19.27 7.81 0.26
CA ILE A 124 18.23 8.84 0.38
C ILE A 124 16.94 8.48 -0.37
N GLN A 125 17.03 7.63 -1.41
CA GLN A 125 15.90 7.14 -2.18
C GLN A 125 14.92 6.34 -1.30
N TYR A 126 15.40 5.54 -0.35
CA TYR A 126 14.53 4.79 0.56
C TYR A 126 13.81 5.72 1.54
N LYS A 127 14.53 6.71 2.10
CA LYS A 127 13.94 7.75 2.95
C LYS A 127 12.87 8.55 2.21
N LYS A 128 13.14 8.93 0.96
CA LYS A 128 12.17 9.57 0.07
C LYS A 128 10.97 8.67 -0.20
N ALA A 129 11.20 7.38 -0.48
CA ALA A 129 10.15 6.43 -0.80
C ALA A 129 9.16 6.25 0.36
N ILE A 130 9.64 6.21 1.60
CA ILE A 130 8.80 6.11 2.81
C ILE A 130 7.83 7.29 2.91
N ILE A 131 8.33 8.52 2.85
CA ILE A 131 7.46 9.72 2.91
C ILE A 131 6.54 9.75 1.69
N ALA A 132 7.07 9.46 0.49
CA ALA A 132 6.28 9.43 -0.74
C ALA A 132 5.15 8.40 -0.69
N SER A 133 5.35 7.22 -0.09
CA SER A 133 4.31 6.21 0.05
C SER A 133 3.23 6.64 1.02
N MET A 134 3.60 7.29 2.15
CA MET A 134 2.61 7.83 3.09
C MET A 134 1.75 8.92 2.44
N VAL A 135 2.38 9.84 1.70
CA VAL A 135 1.67 10.91 0.99
C VAL A 135 0.77 10.35 -0.12
N ASN A 136 1.26 9.41 -0.93
CA ASN A 136 0.43 8.77 -1.94
C ASN A 136 -0.78 8.05 -1.31
N ARG A 137 -0.57 7.39 -0.17
CA ARG A 137 -1.66 6.73 0.57
C ARG A 137 -2.69 7.75 1.04
N ALA A 138 -2.26 8.87 1.62
CA ALA A 138 -3.14 9.94 2.04
C ALA A 138 -3.97 10.49 0.87
N LEU A 139 -3.33 10.73 -0.28
CA LEU A 139 -3.99 11.25 -1.47
C LEU A 139 -5.05 10.32 -2.05
N ASN A 140 -4.86 9.00 -1.95
CA ASN A 140 -5.80 8.02 -2.47
C ASN A 140 -6.92 7.66 -1.48
N ILE A 141 -6.69 7.80 -0.17
CA ILE A 141 -7.62 7.38 0.87
C ILE A 141 -8.43 8.55 1.42
N CYS A 142 -7.83 9.72 1.64
CA CYS A 142 -8.52 10.85 2.27
C CYS A 142 -9.55 11.46 1.32
N SER A 143 -10.84 11.42 1.68
CA SER A 143 -11.91 11.89 0.81
C SER A 143 -12.10 13.42 0.83
N THR A 144 -11.69 14.09 1.91
CA THR A 144 -11.86 15.55 2.06
C THR A 144 -10.52 16.27 2.21
N TYR A 145 -10.48 17.53 1.80
CA TYR A 145 -9.29 18.37 1.93
C TYR A 145 -8.85 18.53 3.40
N LYS A 146 -9.83 18.61 4.32
CA LYS A 146 -9.57 18.70 5.75
C LYS A 146 -8.84 17.44 6.26
N LEU A 147 -9.39 16.26 5.98
CA LEU A 147 -8.79 14.98 6.39
C LEU A 147 -7.42 14.77 5.76
N LEU A 148 -7.25 15.15 4.49
CA LEU A 148 -5.96 15.09 3.80
C LEU A 148 -4.92 16.00 4.46
N ASN A 149 -5.33 17.22 4.84
CA ASN A 149 -4.44 18.15 5.51
C ASN A 149 -4.04 17.67 6.91
N ASP A 150 -5.01 17.15 7.68
CA ASP A 150 -4.77 16.55 9.00
C ASP A 150 -3.78 15.38 8.88
N GLU A 151 -3.93 14.55 7.86
CA GLU A 151 -3.00 13.46 7.56
C GLU A 151 -1.61 13.98 7.16
N PHE A 152 -1.49 15.09 6.43
CA PHE A 152 -0.19 15.70 6.17
C PHE A 152 0.47 16.25 7.45
N HIS A 153 -0.30 16.77 8.40
CA HIS A 153 0.24 17.12 9.72
C HIS A 153 0.76 15.89 10.45
N GLU A 154 0.04 14.77 10.38
CA GLU A 154 0.47 13.51 11.00
C GLU A 154 1.75 12.96 10.34
N ILE A 155 1.86 13.00 9.00
CA ILE A 155 3.08 12.61 8.28
C ILE A 155 4.28 13.48 8.71
N ARG A 156 4.07 14.78 8.89
CA ARG A 156 5.12 15.70 9.38
C ARG A 156 5.52 15.36 10.82
N SER A 157 4.55 15.08 11.69
CA SER A 157 4.78 14.67 13.08
C SER A 157 5.62 13.39 13.15
N ILE A 158 5.18 12.34 12.45
CA ILE A 158 5.90 11.06 12.36
C ILE A 158 7.31 11.27 11.78
N GLY A 159 7.44 12.03 10.69
CA GLY A 159 8.74 12.32 10.09
C GLY A 159 9.68 13.04 11.05
N SER A 160 9.18 14.05 11.77
CA SER A 160 9.94 14.81 12.78
C SER A 160 10.44 13.90 13.91
N LEU A 161 9.60 13.01 14.43
CA LEU A 161 9.98 12.01 15.44
C LEU A 161 11.08 11.06 14.94
N ASN A 162 11.19 10.87 13.62
CA ASN A 162 12.24 10.08 12.98
C ASN A 162 13.41 10.93 12.43
N ASN A 163 13.55 12.18 12.89
CA ASN A 163 14.59 13.15 12.54
C ASN A 163 14.59 13.63 11.06
N TYR A 164 13.49 13.46 10.32
CA TYR A 164 13.41 13.94 8.95
C TYR A 164 13.34 15.48 8.92
N PRO A 165 14.14 16.15 8.09
CA PRO A 165 14.02 17.60 7.90
C PRO A 165 12.63 17.97 7.36
N MET A 166 11.99 18.98 7.95
CA MET A 166 10.64 19.39 7.54
C MET A 166 10.59 19.81 6.06
N SER A 167 11.61 20.55 5.61
CA SER A 167 11.75 20.97 4.20
C SER A 167 11.79 19.78 3.23
N PHE A 168 12.37 18.65 3.64
CA PHE A 168 12.40 17.43 2.84
C PHE A 168 11.00 16.81 2.71
N ILE A 169 10.25 16.76 3.82
CA ILE A 169 8.87 16.25 3.84
C ILE A 169 7.97 17.13 2.97
N ASP A 170 7.99 18.45 3.19
CA ASP A 170 7.16 19.40 2.44
C ASP A 170 7.47 19.39 0.95
N THR A 171 8.75 19.26 0.57
CA THR A 171 9.13 19.09 -0.84
C THR A 171 8.48 17.85 -1.45
N ILE A 172 8.47 16.72 -0.73
CA ILE A 172 7.84 15.49 -1.22
C ILE A 172 6.32 15.63 -1.31
N ILE A 173 5.69 16.23 -0.30
CA ILE A 173 4.25 16.53 -0.30
C ILE A 173 3.90 17.36 -1.54
N GLY A 174 4.62 18.46 -1.78
CA GLY A 174 4.40 19.33 -2.94
C GLY A 174 4.56 18.59 -4.27
N ILE A 175 5.65 17.82 -4.44
CA ILE A 175 5.87 17.03 -5.66
C ILE A 175 4.73 16.04 -5.89
N LYS A 176 4.29 15.32 -4.84
CA LYS A 176 3.24 14.30 -4.96
C LYS A 176 1.86 14.91 -5.21
N LEU A 177 1.53 16.03 -4.58
CA LEU A 177 0.32 16.79 -4.85
C LEU A 177 0.27 17.25 -6.31
N SER A 178 1.36 17.83 -6.83
CA SER A 178 1.42 18.24 -8.23
C SER A 178 1.25 17.06 -9.19
N GLN A 179 1.92 15.93 -8.91
CA GLN A 179 1.78 14.70 -9.71
C GLN A 179 0.34 14.17 -9.69
N TYR A 180 -0.29 14.15 -8.53
CA TYR A 180 -1.66 13.69 -8.36
C TYR A 180 -2.67 14.59 -9.10
N ARG A 181 -2.51 15.91 -8.97
CA ARG A 181 -3.34 16.90 -9.69
C ARG A 181 -3.22 16.74 -11.20
N ASN A 182 -2.00 16.60 -11.72
CA ASN A 182 -1.81 16.40 -13.16
C ASN A 182 -2.47 15.09 -13.62
N LYS A 183 -2.33 14.00 -12.87
CA LYS A 183 -2.98 12.72 -13.18
C LYS A 183 -4.51 12.82 -13.22
N ILE A 184 -5.13 13.63 -12.36
CA ILE A 184 -6.58 13.88 -12.39
C ILE A 184 -6.96 14.72 -13.60
N ASN A 185 -6.19 15.77 -13.90
CA ASN A 185 -6.46 16.66 -15.02
C ASN A 185 -6.23 15.98 -16.39
N ASP A 186 -5.30 15.02 -16.45
CA ASP A 186 -4.97 14.24 -17.64
C ASP A 186 -5.87 13.00 -17.82
N GLN A 187 -6.99 12.88 -17.07
CA GLN A 187 -7.97 11.83 -17.35
C GLN A 187 -8.57 12.03 -18.76
N PRO A 188 -8.47 11.05 -19.66
CA PRO A 188 -8.85 11.23 -21.04
C PRO A 188 -10.38 11.32 -21.18
N ILE A 189 -10.88 12.38 -21.83
CA ILE A 189 -12.00 12.24 -22.76
C ILE A 189 -11.57 11.13 -23.72
N ILE A 190 -12.44 10.14 -23.97
CA ILE A 190 -12.15 9.00 -24.86
C ILE A 190 -11.76 9.54 -26.25
N GLU A 191 -10.47 9.74 -26.45
CA GLU A 191 -9.85 9.87 -27.75
C GLU A 191 -8.69 8.88 -27.79
N ASN A 192 -8.90 7.87 -28.63
CA ASN A 192 -7.91 6.89 -29.05
C ASN A 192 -6.72 7.62 -29.70
N ASN A 193 -5.75 8.07 -28.91
CA ASN A 193 -4.41 8.42 -29.39
C ASN A 193 -3.40 8.27 -28.26
N LYS A 194 -3.11 7.02 -27.88
CA LYS A 194 -1.81 6.70 -27.27
C LYS A 194 -0.74 6.88 -28.34
N GLN A 195 -0.18 8.08 -28.45
CA GLN A 195 1.17 8.21 -28.97
C GLN A 195 2.12 7.58 -27.95
N THR A 196 2.49 6.33 -28.19
CA THR A 196 3.67 5.72 -27.59
C THR A 196 4.90 6.47 -28.09
N MET A 197 5.41 7.39 -27.27
CA MET A 197 6.79 7.84 -27.39
C MET A 197 7.68 6.68 -26.95
N ASP A 198 8.05 5.87 -27.92
CA ASP A 198 8.86 4.67 -27.80
C ASP A 198 10.32 5.07 -27.53
N ASN A 199 10.63 5.46 -26.28
CA ASN A 199 12.01 5.61 -25.81
C ASN A 199 12.55 4.22 -25.41
N ASN A 200 12.87 3.40 -26.41
CA ASN A 200 13.53 2.09 -26.25
C ASN A 200 14.98 2.24 -25.76
N LYS A 201 15.18 2.81 -24.56
CA LYS A 201 16.48 2.79 -23.89
C LYS A 201 16.73 1.40 -23.31
N LYS A 202 17.89 0.83 -23.61
CA LYS A 202 18.31 -0.46 -23.06
C LYS A 202 18.66 -0.27 -21.58
N LEU A 203 17.88 -0.93 -20.72
CA LEU A 203 18.02 -0.79 -19.27
C LEU A 203 19.25 -1.56 -18.77
N MET A 204 20.08 -0.92 -17.95
CA MET A 204 21.29 -1.51 -17.35
C MET A 204 21.31 -1.25 -15.85
N TYR A 205 21.55 -2.31 -15.08
CA TYR A 205 21.65 -2.23 -13.62
C TYR A 205 23.11 -2.23 -13.17
N ILE A 206 23.48 -1.31 -12.29
CA ILE A 206 24.81 -1.21 -11.71
C ILE A 206 24.74 -1.30 -10.19
N GLU A 207 25.47 -2.27 -9.64
CA GLU A 207 25.69 -2.42 -8.20
C GLU A 207 26.77 -1.46 -7.72
N ILE A 208 26.48 -0.66 -6.68
CA ILE A 208 27.48 0.23 -6.09
C ILE A 208 27.38 0.15 -4.56
N PRO A 209 28.49 0.04 -3.81
CA PRO A 209 28.44 0.14 -2.35
C PRO A 209 27.88 1.49 -1.94
N PHE A 210 26.99 1.51 -0.95
CA PHE A 210 26.48 2.76 -0.40
C PHE A 210 27.50 3.38 0.55
N VAL A 211 28.09 4.49 0.13
CA VAL A 211 29.01 5.34 0.88
C VAL A 211 28.53 6.79 0.78
N ASN A 212 27.37 7.06 1.37
CA ASN A 212 26.73 8.37 1.50
C ASN A 212 26.96 9.33 0.30
N SER A 213 27.63 10.48 0.51
CA SER A 213 27.86 11.52 -0.50
C SER A 213 28.76 11.06 -1.66
N LEU A 214 29.71 10.17 -1.41
CA LEU A 214 30.60 9.62 -2.44
C LEU A 214 29.80 8.81 -3.45
N THR A 215 28.92 7.93 -2.98
CA THR A 215 28.06 7.14 -3.86
C THR A 215 27.09 8.01 -4.64
N LEU A 216 26.53 9.07 -4.03
CA LEU A 216 25.65 9.98 -4.75
C LEU A 216 26.40 10.76 -5.83
N GLY A 217 27.58 11.30 -5.52
CA GLY A 217 28.43 12.01 -6.48
C GLY A 217 28.88 11.11 -7.64
N LEU A 218 29.26 9.87 -7.34
CA LEU A 218 29.67 8.88 -8.33
C LEU A 218 28.50 8.45 -9.22
N LYS A 219 27.30 8.20 -8.65
CA LYS A 219 26.08 7.93 -9.42
C LYS A 219 25.77 9.06 -10.40
N ASN A 220 25.83 10.32 -9.95
CA ASN A 220 25.54 11.48 -10.80
C ASN A 220 26.56 11.63 -11.93
N LYS A 221 27.86 11.46 -11.64
CA LYS A 221 28.92 11.48 -12.66
C LYS A 221 28.74 10.37 -13.68
N ILE A 222 28.46 9.13 -13.25
CA ILE A 222 28.24 8.01 -14.17
C ILE A 222 27.00 8.28 -15.02
N LYS A 223 25.86 8.70 -14.44
CA LYS A 223 24.67 9.06 -15.23
C LYS A 223 24.97 10.13 -16.27
N HIS A 224 25.69 11.18 -15.87
CA HIS A 224 26.06 12.26 -16.78
C HIS A 224 26.94 11.76 -17.93
N LEU A 225 27.98 10.97 -17.62
CA LEU A 225 28.87 10.38 -18.62
C LEU A 225 28.11 9.45 -19.55
N THR A 226 27.26 8.57 -19.02
CA THR A 226 26.46 7.65 -19.83
C THR A 226 25.50 8.39 -20.74
N ASN A 227 24.78 9.40 -20.24
CA ASN A 227 23.91 10.21 -21.09
C ASN A 227 24.69 10.90 -22.22
N LYS A 228 25.97 11.24 -22.00
CA LYS A 228 26.85 11.84 -23.01
C LYS A 228 27.42 10.82 -24.01
N THR A 229 27.79 9.63 -23.56
CA THR A 229 28.50 8.62 -24.41
C THR A 229 27.59 7.55 -24.99
N ARG A 230 26.50 7.21 -24.30
CA ARG A 230 25.57 6.12 -24.59
C ARG A 230 24.14 6.53 -24.20
N PRO A 231 23.53 7.47 -24.94
CA PRO A 231 22.18 7.96 -24.65
C PRO A 231 21.10 6.88 -24.83
N ASP A 232 21.45 5.79 -25.52
CA ASP A 232 20.66 4.58 -25.71
C ASP A 232 20.54 3.71 -24.44
N LEU A 233 21.36 3.96 -23.41
CA LEU A 233 21.30 3.22 -22.14
C LEU A 233 20.54 4.03 -21.07
N ASP A 234 19.69 3.34 -20.31
CA ASP A 234 19.15 3.84 -19.04
C ASP A 234 19.79 3.08 -17.88
N ILE A 235 20.60 3.78 -17.08
CA ILE A 235 21.31 3.18 -15.95
C ILE A 235 20.54 3.38 -14.65
N GLN A 236 20.19 2.24 -14.03
CA GLN A 236 19.65 2.19 -12.69
C GLN A 236 20.68 1.64 -11.71
N PHE A 237 20.85 2.33 -10.58
CA PHE A 237 21.83 1.95 -9.57
C PHE A 237 21.14 1.38 -8.34
N PHE A 238 21.51 0.17 -7.96
CA PHE A 238 21.13 -0.41 -6.68
C PHE A 238 22.31 -0.34 -5.71
N ALA A 239 22.02 0.05 -4.47
CA ALA A 239 23.05 0.26 -3.47
C ALA A 239 23.15 -0.96 -2.57
N LYS A 240 24.34 -1.55 -2.45
CA LYS A 240 24.59 -2.62 -1.48
C LYS A 240 25.15 -2.03 -0.19
N PRO A 241 24.78 -2.54 0.99
CA PRO A 241 25.50 -2.22 2.21
C PRO A 241 27.00 -2.50 2.00
N PRO A 242 27.89 -1.66 2.55
CA PRO A 242 29.32 -1.94 2.48
C PRO A 242 29.58 -3.34 3.04
N PRO A 243 30.51 -4.11 2.44
CA PRO A 243 30.88 -5.43 2.94
C PRO A 243 31.21 -5.33 4.44
N SER A 244 30.75 -6.32 5.21
CA SER A 244 31.04 -6.37 6.65
C SER A 244 32.55 -6.42 6.87
N ILE A 245 33.03 -5.91 8.00
CA ILE A 245 34.45 -5.96 8.38
C ILE A 245 35.00 -7.40 8.28
N GLN A 246 34.17 -8.39 8.60
CA GLN A 246 34.48 -9.82 8.44
C GLN A 246 34.86 -10.22 7.01
N ALA A 247 34.26 -9.61 5.98
CA ALA A 247 34.60 -9.89 4.57
C ALA A 247 36.00 -9.41 4.19
N PHE A 248 36.55 -8.43 4.91
CA PHE A 248 37.92 -7.94 4.74
C PHE A 248 38.96 -8.77 5.50
N PHE A 249 38.52 -9.48 6.55
CA PHE A 249 39.36 -10.37 7.35
C PHE A 249 38.98 -11.82 7.10
N GLN A 250 39.21 -12.33 5.88
CA GLN A 250 39.28 -13.77 5.67
C GLN A 250 40.47 -14.30 6.48
N THR A 251 40.20 -14.86 7.66
CA THR A 251 41.21 -15.51 8.49
C THR A 251 41.87 -16.62 7.67
N LYS A 252 43.21 -16.66 7.70
CA LYS A 252 44.02 -17.73 7.12
C LYS A 252 43.41 -19.07 7.52
N LYS A 253 43.12 -19.93 6.53
CA LYS A 253 42.84 -21.34 6.79
C LYS A 253 43.99 -21.88 7.63
N SER A 254 43.68 -22.33 8.85
CA SER A 254 44.59 -23.16 9.63
C SER A 254 44.83 -24.44 8.82
N ASN A 255 46.09 -24.70 8.49
CA ASN A 255 46.53 -25.96 7.88
C ASN A 255 46.29 -27.14 8.82
#